data_AF-A0A1M5RTK9-F1
#
_entry.id   AF-A0A1M5RTK9-F1
#
_cell.length_a   1.000
_cell.length_b   1.000
_cell.length_c   1.000
_cell.angle_alpha   90.00
_cell.angle_beta   90.00
_cell.angle_gamma   90.00
#
_symmetry.space_group_name_H-M   'P 1'
#
loop_
_entity.id
_entity.type
_entity.pdbx_description
1 polymer ?
#
loop_
_entity_poly.entity_id
_entity_poly.type
_entity_poly.pdbx_seq_one_letter_code
_entity_poly.pdbx_strand_id
1 'polypeptide(L)' 'MKCSLPKLKWIFLGIGGVLLASCAGRTAGEHMADMPHWMGGEPAGVPPRRGTPEYDAWMAARAAEAARPKTDQPKTDQPQ' A
#
# COMPACT_ATOMS: atom_id res chain seq x y z
N MET A 1 19.86 -47.31 30.46
CA MET A 1 20.19 -45.89 30.13
C MET A 1 18.94 -45.24 29.58
N LYS A 2 18.29 -44.34 30.33
CA LYS A 2 17.10 -43.61 29.88
C LYS A 2 17.54 -42.21 29.48
N CYS A 3 17.81 -41.99 28.20
CA CYS A 3 18.19 -40.69 27.68
C CYS A 3 16.99 -39.76 27.76
N SER A 4 17.14 -38.71 28.56
CA SER A 4 16.20 -37.60 28.71
C SER A 4 15.92 -36.99 27.34
N LEU A 5 14.66 -37.10 26.89
CA LEU A 5 14.13 -36.65 25.60
C LEU A 5 13.48 -35.24 25.56
N PRO A 6 13.66 -34.29 26.53
CA PRO A 6 12.90 -33.05 26.50
C PRO A 6 13.38 -32.09 25.40
N LYS A 7 14.66 -32.13 25.02
CA LYS A 7 15.28 -31.15 24.11
C LYS A 7 14.84 -31.28 22.66
N LEU A 8 14.48 -32.49 22.22
CA LEU A 8 14.09 -32.74 20.83
C LEU A 8 12.73 -32.10 20.51
N LYS A 9 11.80 -32.12 21.47
CA LYS A 9 10.45 -31.53 21.32
C LYS A 9 10.49 -30.00 21.21
N TRP A 10 11.42 -29.34 21.91
CA TRP A 10 11.64 -27.90 21.79
C TRP A 10 12.27 -27.50 20.46
N ILE A 11 13.17 -28.32 19.91
CA ILE A 11 13.77 -28.09 18.59
C ILE A 11 12.71 -28.16 17.49
N PHE A 12 11.84 -29.18 17.52
CA PHE A 12 10.73 -29.28 16.56
C PHE A 12 9.74 -28.12 16.66
N LEU A 13 9.43 -27.67 17.87
CA LEU A 13 8.56 -26.51 18.09
C LEU A 13 9.18 -25.21 17.56
N GLY A 14 10.48 -25.01 17.75
CA GLY A 14 11.21 -23.84 17.24
C GLY A 14 11.29 -23.78 15.71
N ILE A 15 11.58 -24.92 15.06
CA ILE A 15 11.64 -25.00 13.59
C ILE A 15 10.26 -24.74 12.97
N GLY A 16 9.20 -25.28 13.55
CA GLY A 16 7.82 -25.01 13.09
C GLY A 16 7.46 -23.52 13.13
N GLY A 17 7.85 -22.81 14.19
CA GLY A 17 7.61 -21.37 14.32
C GLY A 17 8.35 -20.52 13.27
N VAL A 18 9.62 -20.85 12.99
CA VAL A 18 10.43 -20.13 11.99
C VAL A 18 9.92 -20.35 10.57
N LEU A 19 9.47 -21.58 10.25
CA LEU A 19 8.90 -21.89 8.93
C LEU A 19 7.58 -21.15 8.68
N LEU A 20 6.71 -21.06 9.69
CA LEU A 20 5.45 -20.30 9.59
C LEU A 20 5.68 -18.79 9.39
N ALA A 21 6.67 -18.20 10.07
CA ALA A 21 7.02 -16.79 9.90
C ALA A 21 7.52 -16.46 8.48
N SER A 22 8.18 -17.41 7.80
CA SER A 22 8.70 -17.21 6.44
C SER A 22 7.59 -17.05 5.38
N CYS A 23 6.39 -17.59 5.62
CA CYS A 23 5.27 -17.46 4.69
C CYS A 23 4.55 -16.09 4.77
N ALA A 24 4.78 -15.28 5.81
CA ALA A 24 4.13 -13.97 5.96
C ALA A 24 4.71 -12.87 5.04
N GLY A 25 5.92 -13.07 4.49
CA GLY A 25 6.66 -12.01 3.79
C GLY A 25 6.23 -11.74 2.34
N ARG A 26 5.33 -12.53 1.74
CA ARG A 26 5.01 -12.38 0.30
C ARG A 26 3.80 -11.50 -0.03
N THR A 27 2.92 -11.20 0.90
CA THR A 27 1.66 -10.48 0.60
C THR A 27 1.21 -9.52 1.69
N ALA A 28 1.68 -9.70 2.93
CA ALA A 28 1.19 -8.90 4.05
C ALA A 28 1.67 -7.45 4.04
N GLY A 29 2.55 -7.01 3.14
CA GLY A 29 3.05 -5.62 3.12
C GLY A 29 2.42 -4.72 2.04
N GLU A 30 1.89 -5.31 0.97
CA GLU A 30 1.47 -4.56 -0.22
C GLU A 30 0.19 -3.76 0.03
N HIS A 31 -0.76 -4.32 0.78
CA HIS A 31 -2.06 -3.70 1.09
C HIS A 31 -2.18 -3.10 2.49
N MET A 32 -1.12 -3.11 3.30
CA MET A 32 -1.18 -2.50 4.64
C MET A 32 -1.32 -0.98 4.61
N ALA A 33 -0.92 -0.35 3.50
CA ALA A 33 -1.15 1.07 3.29
C ALA A 33 -2.57 1.37 2.79
N ASP A 34 -3.21 0.41 2.12
CA ASP A 34 -4.56 0.53 1.55
C ASP A 34 -5.61 0.09 2.59
N MET A 35 -5.40 0.50 3.83
CA MET A 35 -6.32 0.24 4.93
C MET A 35 -7.63 1.01 4.68
N PRO A 36 -8.80 0.55 5.12
CA PRO A 36 -10.00 1.37 5.08
C PRO A 36 -9.87 2.59 6.00
N HIS A 37 -10.56 3.68 5.67
CA HIS A 37 -10.44 4.97 6.37
C HIS A 37 -10.63 4.88 7.89
N TRP A 38 -11.54 4.03 8.37
CA TRP A 38 -11.80 3.83 9.80
C TRP A 38 -10.64 3.15 10.56
N MET A 39 -9.70 2.53 9.84
CA MET A 39 -8.53 1.84 10.38
C MET A 39 -7.24 2.63 10.13
N GLY A 40 -7.35 3.94 9.89
CA GLY A 40 -6.20 4.82 9.58
C GLY A 40 -5.81 4.81 8.11
N GLY A 41 -6.70 4.30 7.26
CA GLY A 41 -6.59 4.32 5.81
C GLY A 41 -6.64 5.70 5.19
N GLU A 42 -6.03 5.81 4.03
CA GLU A 42 -6.05 7.02 3.23
C GLU A 42 -7.49 7.41 2.79
N PRO A 43 -7.86 8.70 2.87
CA PRO A 43 -9.19 9.16 2.49
C PRO A 43 -9.35 9.15 0.97
N ALA A 44 -10.61 9.13 0.48
CA ALA A 44 -10.89 9.16 -0.95
C ALA A 44 -10.24 10.39 -1.62
N GLY A 45 -9.58 10.17 -2.77
CA GLY A 45 -8.96 11.22 -3.57
C GLY A 45 -7.47 11.46 -3.29
N VAL A 46 -6.84 10.70 -2.39
CA VAL A 46 -5.37 10.69 -2.34
C VAL A 46 -4.77 10.12 -3.63
N PRO A 47 -3.56 10.56 -4.03
CA PRO A 47 -2.86 9.98 -5.17
C PRO A 47 -2.62 8.48 -4.95
N PRO A 48 -2.76 7.64 -5.99
CA PRO A 48 -2.41 6.23 -5.90
C PRO A 48 -0.95 6.01 -5.49
N ARG A 49 -0.63 4.80 -5.03
CA ARG A 49 0.73 4.49 -4.56
C ARG A 49 1.74 4.51 -5.71
N ARG A 50 2.89 5.14 -5.48
CA ARG A 50 4.00 5.17 -6.45
C ARG A 50 4.46 3.76 -6.84
N GLY A 51 4.62 3.53 -8.13
CA GLY A 51 5.06 2.25 -8.69
C GLY A 51 3.94 1.31 -9.10
N THR A 52 2.68 1.74 -8.96
CA THR A 52 1.52 1.03 -9.55
C THR A 52 1.10 1.70 -10.87
N PRO A 53 0.51 0.95 -11.82
CA PRO A 53 0.03 1.53 -13.08
C PRO A 53 -1.04 2.61 -12.88
N GLU A 54 -1.81 2.55 -11.78
CA GLU A 54 -2.79 3.57 -11.42
C GLU A 54 -2.13 4.91 -11.10
N TYR A 55 -0.92 4.92 -10.51
CA TYR A 55 -0.17 6.15 -10.26
C TYR A 55 0.25 6.82 -11.56
N ASP A 56 0.72 6.03 -12.53
CA ASP A 56 1.12 6.56 -13.83
C ASP A 56 -0.07 7.16 -14.59
N ALA A 57 -1.22 6.49 -14.55
CA ALA A 57 -2.47 7.02 -15.10
C ALA A 57 -2.91 8.33 -14.40
N TRP A 58 -2.80 8.37 -13.06
CA TRP A 58 -3.10 9.57 -12.28
C TRP A 58 -2.18 10.74 -12.63
N MET A 59 -0.88 10.48 -12.81
CA MET A 59 0.11 11.47 -13.25
C MET A 59 -0.18 11.97 -14.67
N ALA A 60 -0.54 11.08 -15.60
CA ALA A 60 -0.88 11.44 -16.97
C ALA A 60 -2.14 12.32 -17.02
N ALA A 61 -3.18 11.99 -16.26
CA ALA A 61 -4.39 12.80 -16.16
C ALA A 61 -4.12 14.22 -15.62
N ARG A 62 -3.26 14.33 -14.59
CA ARG A 62 -2.79 15.61 -14.05
C ARG A 62 -2.02 16.43 -15.07
N ALA A 63 -1.12 15.79 -15.82
CA ALA A 63 -0.36 16.45 -16.87
C ALA A 63 -1.27 16.96 -18.01
N ALA A 64 -2.27 16.18 -18.39
CA ALA A 64 -3.28 16.57 -19.38
C ALA A 64 -4.09 17.79 -18.91
N GLU A 65 -4.56 17.78 -17.65
CA GLU A 65 -5.28 18.92 -17.08
C GLU A 65 -4.39 20.17 -16.98
N ALA A 66 -3.12 20.02 -16.59
CA ALA A 66 -2.18 21.14 -16.53
C ALA A 66 -1.87 21.74 -17.92
N ALA A 67 -1.92 20.91 -18.97
CA ALA A 67 -1.76 21.35 -20.35
C ALA A 67 -3.04 21.93 -20.96
N ARG A 68 -4.18 21.88 -20.25
CA ARG A 68 -5.46 22.37 -20.76
C ARG A 68 -5.37 23.87 -21.07
N PRO A 69 -5.65 24.31 -22.31
CA PRO A 69 -5.57 25.71 -22.67
C PRO A 69 -6.60 26.53 -21.89
N LYS A 70 -6.19 27.69 -21.36
CA LYS A 70 -7.04 28.61 -20.57
C LYS A 70 -8.14 29.33 -21.38
N THR A 71 -8.33 28.94 -22.64
CA THR A 71 -9.22 29.62 -23.59
C THR A 71 -10.71 29.49 -23.23
N ASP A 72 -11.08 28.54 -22.35
CA ASP A 72 -12.45 28.37 -21.83
C ASP A 72 -12.73 29.12 -20.52
N GLN A 73 -11.88 30.07 -20.11
CA GLN A 73 -12.28 31.01 -19.06
C GLN A 73 -13.24 32.03 -19.70
N PRO A 74 -14.57 31.99 -19.46
CA PRO A 74 -15.38 33.17 -19.70
C PRO A 74 -14.76 34.27 -18.85
N LYS A 75 -14.37 35.35 -19.51
CA LYS A 75 -13.92 36.57 -18.85
C LYS A 75 -15.07 37.04 -17.95
N THR A 76 -15.08 36.64 -16.69
CA THR A 76 -15.84 37.33 -15.66
C THR A 76 -15.15 38.65 -15.43
N ASP A 77 -15.53 39.64 -16.23
CA ASP A 77 -15.38 41.06 -15.89
C ASP A 77 -16.06 41.25 -14.52
N GLN A 78 -15.29 41.19 -13.43
CA GLN A 78 -15.71 41.70 -12.14
C GLN A 78 -15.53 43.24 -12.16
N PRO A 79 -16.60 44.03 -11.96
CA PRO A 79 -16.49 45.46 -11.71
C PRO A 79 -15.78 45.70 -10.38
N GLN A 80 -15.02 46.81 -10.32
CA GLN A 80 -14.27 47.29 -9.16
C GLN A 80 -15.14 47.59 -7.94
#